data_AF-A0AAD4DT77-F1
#
_entry.id   AF-A0AAD4DT77-F1
#
_cell.length_a   1.000
_cell.length_b   1.000
_cell.length_c   1.000
_cell.angle_alpha   90.00
_cell.angle_beta   90.00
_cell.angle_gamma   90.00
#
_symmetry.space_group_name_H-M   'P 1'
#
loop_
_entity.id
_entity.type
_entity.pdbx_description
1 polymer ?
#
loop_
_entity_poly.entity_id
_entity_poly.type
_entity_poly.pdbx_seq_one_letter_code
_entity_poly.pdbx_strand_id
1 'polypeptide(L)'
;MQNGLGKGFRVTSWIWTTRGVLGDNSDALLNDAVCVEWAKACARSLRWSEEVLLLKEEMRRVRQYLGWRAQWWLDHHDKGIVEGARAYAYRQSAIQHALLYGRLNPHLTKVTNFHVDGAEEDKDKVDDVD
;
A
#
# COMPACT_ATOMS: atom_id res chain seq x y z
N MET A 1 18.48 -8.29 -16.23
CA MET A 1 17.89 -7.79 -14.96
C MET A 1 16.38 -7.85 -15.10
N GLN A 2 15.72 -8.86 -14.51
CA GLN A 2 14.26 -8.98 -14.54
C GLN A 2 13.69 -8.35 -13.27
N ASN A 3 12.87 -7.32 -13.46
CA ASN A 3 12.20 -6.60 -12.38
C ASN A 3 11.17 -7.54 -11.72
N GLY A 4 11.34 -7.74 -10.41
CA GLY A 4 10.49 -8.62 -9.61
C GLY A 4 9.09 -8.04 -9.44
N LEU A 5 8.18 -8.41 -10.33
CA LEU A 5 6.75 -8.33 -10.05
C LEU A 5 6.44 -9.31 -8.90
N GLY A 6 5.72 -8.82 -7.88
CA GLY A 6 5.51 -9.53 -6.62
C GLY A 6 5.04 -10.96 -6.80
N LYS A 7 5.68 -11.92 -6.11
CA LYS A 7 5.29 -13.33 -6.09
C LYS A 7 4.04 -13.51 -5.21
N GLY A 8 2.88 -13.07 -5.73
CA GLY A 8 1.60 -13.10 -5.01
C GLY A 8 1.04 -14.52 -4.78
N PHE A 9 1.46 -15.49 -5.58
CA PHE A 9 1.10 -16.90 -5.41
C PHE A 9 2.33 -17.79 -5.50
N ARG A 10 2.43 -18.78 -4.61
CA ARG A 10 3.40 -19.88 -4.72
C ARG A 10 2.66 -21.20 -4.67
N VAL A 11 3.04 -22.10 -5.56
CA VAL A 11 2.71 -23.53 -5.45
C VAL A 11 3.51 -24.08 -4.28
N THR A 12 2.82 -24.75 -3.35
CA THR A 12 3.43 -25.42 -2.20
C THR A 12 4.44 -26.45 -2.71
N SER A 13 5.71 -26.35 -2.27
CA SER A 13 6.78 -27.25 -2.72
C SER A 13 6.43 -28.71 -2.44
N TRP A 14 6.81 -29.62 -3.34
CA TRP A 14 6.56 -31.06 -3.24
C TRP A 14 7.04 -31.67 -1.91
N ILE A 15 8.06 -31.07 -1.30
CA ILE A 15 8.60 -31.51 0.00
C ILE A 15 7.56 -31.44 1.12
N TRP A 16 6.58 -30.54 0.99
CA TRP A 16 5.43 -30.39 1.88
C TRP A 16 4.25 -31.30 1.51
N THR A 17 4.33 -32.04 0.39
CA THR A 17 3.28 -32.94 -0.09
C THR A 17 3.59 -34.41 0.22
N THR A 18 4.82 -34.75 0.59
CA THR A 18 5.24 -36.12 0.91
C THR A 18 4.91 -36.48 2.36
N ARG A 19 3.82 -37.21 2.58
CA ARG A 19 3.48 -37.80 3.87
C ARG A 19 4.25 -39.12 4.04
N GLY A 20 5.20 -39.18 4.99
CA GLY A 20 5.76 -40.44 5.51
C GLY A 20 7.12 -40.93 4.98
N VAL A 21 7.97 -40.09 4.37
CA VAL A 21 9.26 -40.53 3.79
C VAL A 21 10.46 -40.37 4.73
N LEU A 22 10.34 -39.61 5.81
CA LEU A 22 11.50 -39.22 6.60
C LEU A 22 11.29 -39.63 8.07
N GLY A 23 12.21 -40.43 8.62
CA GLY A 23 12.09 -41.07 9.95
C GLY A 23 12.23 -40.11 11.14
N ASP A 24 12.33 -40.65 12.36
CA ASP A 24 12.17 -39.97 13.67
C ASP A 24 12.92 -38.61 13.85
N ASN A 25 14.09 -38.45 13.21
CA ASN A 25 14.88 -37.20 13.27
C ASN A 25 14.48 -36.15 12.21
N SER A 26 13.57 -36.51 11.31
CA SER A 26 13.01 -35.63 10.28
C SER A 26 11.96 -34.68 10.82
N ASP A 27 11.24 -35.06 11.86
CA ASP A 27 10.16 -34.24 12.37
C ASP A 27 10.70 -32.94 12.96
N ALA A 28 11.89 -32.96 13.56
CA ALA A 28 12.62 -31.77 14.00
C ALA A 28 13.02 -30.86 12.83
N LEU A 29 13.59 -31.42 11.75
CA LEU A 29 13.97 -30.66 10.55
C LEU A 29 12.76 -30.09 9.80
N LEU A 30 11.66 -30.84 9.76
CA LEU A 30 10.38 -30.38 9.21
C LEU A 30 9.80 -29.26 10.08
N ASN A 31 9.86 -29.39 11.41
CA ASN A 31 9.40 -28.34 12.33
C ASN A 31 10.20 -27.04 12.16
N ASP A 32 11.53 -27.14 12.10
CA ASP A 32 12.41 -25.98 11.84
C ASP A 32 12.08 -25.33 10.49
N ALA A 33 11.90 -26.13 9.44
CA ALA A 33 11.50 -25.63 8.13
C ALA A 33 10.13 -24.94 8.15
N VAL A 34 9.15 -25.46 8.91
CA VAL A 34 7.83 -24.84 9.08
C VAL A 34 7.96 -23.52 9.82
N CYS A 35 8.71 -23.47 10.92
CA CYS A 35 8.96 -22.25 11.68
C CYS A 35 9.59 -21.15 10.81
N VAL A 36 10.56 -21.52 9.97
CA VAL A 36 11.20 -20.60 9.01
C VAL A 36 10.19 -20.09 7.97
N GLU A 37 9.37 -20.97 7.38
CA GLU A 37 8.38 -20.55 6.40
C GLU A 37 7.25 -19.73 7.02
N TRP A 38 6.84 -20.03 8.25
CA TRP A 38 5.90 -19.23 9.02
C TRP A 38 6.47 -17.84 9.31
N ALA A 39 7.71 -17.74 9.78
CA ALA A 39 8.38 -16.45 10.01
C ALA A 39 8.47 -15.63 8.70
N LYS A 40 8.80 -16.27 7.57
CA LYS A 40 8.78 -15.62 6.25
C LYS A 40 7.38 -15.17 5.82
N ALA A 41 6.33 -15.91 6.17
CA ALA A 41 4.95 -15.54 5.89
C ALA A 41 4.51 -14.35 6.76
N CYS A 42 4.78 -14.38 8.05
CA CYS A 42 4.52 -13.28 8.98
C CYS A 42 5.27 -12.00 8.56
N ALA A 43 6.56 -12.10 8.23
CA ALA A 43 7.34 -10.95 7.75
C ALA A 43 6.76 -10.32 6.47
N ARG A 44 6.24 -11.14 5.55
CA ARG A 44 5.53 -10.65 4.35
C ARG A 44 4.20 -10.01 4.69
N SER A 45 3.44 -10.59 5.61
CA SER A 45 2.17 -10.03 6.06
C SER A 45 2.37 -8.66 6.70
N LEU A 46 3.36 -8.52 7.58
CA LEU A 46 3.72 -7.26 8.22
C LEU A 46 4.15 -6.21 7.19
N ARG A 47 5.01 -6.59 6.24
CA ARG A 47 5.44 -5.69 5.15
C ARG A 47 4.27 -5.27 4.26
N TRP A 48 3.36 -6.18 3.94
CA TRP A 48 2.19 -5.86 3.13
C TRP A 48 1.31 -4.81 3.82
N SER A 49 1.10 -4.94 5.14
CA SER A 49 0.36 -3.93 5.91
C SER A 49 1.03 -2.55 5.85
N GLU A 50 2.36 -2.50 5.97
CA GLU A 50 3.13 -1.26 5.81
C GLU A 50 3.00 -0.68 4.40
N GLU A 51 3.16 -1.49 3.36
CA GLU A 51 3.03 -1.08 1.96
C GLU A 51 1.62 -0.53 1.66
N VAL A 52 0.57 -1.13 2.21
CA VAL A 52 -0.81 -0.64 2.08
C VAL A 52 -0.97 0.74 2.75
N LEU A 53 -0.40 0.94 3.93
CA LEU A 53 -0.43 2.23 4.61
C LEU A 53 0.33 3.31 3.84
N LEU A 54 1.54 2.99 3.34
CA LEU A 54 2.34 3.89 2.52
C LEU A 54 1.61 4.25 1.22
N LEU A 55 1.00 3.28 0.54
CA LEU A 55 0.24 3.53 -0.68
C LEU A 55 -0.96 4.44 -0.44
N LYS A 56 -1.69 4.26 0.67
CA LYS A 56 -2.78 5.15 1.08
C LYS A 56 -2.31 6.58 1.27
N GLU A 57 -1.17 6.75 1.96
CA GLU A 57 -0.60 8.08 2.20
C GLU A 57 -0.10 8.72 0.90
N GLU A 58 0.56 7.98 0.02
CA GLU A 58 0.96 8.47 -1.30
C GLU A 58 -0.26 8.89 -2.14
N MET A 59 -1.34 8.10 -2.13
CA MET A 59 -2.59 8.49 -2.79
C MET A 59 -3.17 9.80 -2.23
N ARG A 60 -3.07 10.04 -0.91
CA ARG A 60 -3.46 11.31 -0.28
C ARG A 60 -2.55 12.47 -0.70
N ARG A 61 -1.24 12.24 -0.78
CA ARG A 61 -0.24 13.25 -1.21
C ARG A 61 -0.42 13.64 -2.68
N VAL A 62 -0.64 12.66 -3.56
CA VAL A 62 -0.90 12.90 -4.99
C VAL A 62 -2.09 13.85 -5.17
N ARG A 63 -3.18 13.68 -4.42
CA ARG A 63 -4.35 14.59 -4.51
C ARG A 63 -3.99 16.03 -4.14
N GLN A 64 -3.30 16.22 -3.03
CA GLN A 64 -2.87 17.56 -2.59
C GLN A 64 -1.91 18.19 -3.61
N TYR A 65 -0.97 17.39 -4.12
CA TYR A 65 -0.03 17.85 -5.14
C TYR A 65 -0.73 18.30 -6.41
N LEU A 66 -1.69 17.52 -6.93
CA LEU A 66 -2.45 17.90 -8.14
C LEU A 66 -3.20 19.22 -7.95
N GLY A 67 -3.86 19.41 -6.80
CA GLY A 67 -4.55 20.66 -6.47
C GLY A 67 -3.59 21.84 -6.36
N TRP A 68 -2.50 21.68 -5.61
CA TRP A 68 -1.46 22.71 -5.50
C TRP A 68 -0.83 23.05 -6.87
N ARG A 69 -0.53 22.04 -7.69
CA ARG A 69 0.10 22.22 -9.00
C ARG A 69 -0.83 22.93 -9.98
N ALA A 70 -2.14 22.66 -9.91
CA ALA A 70 -3.14 23.37 -10.70
C ALA A 70 -3.14 24.88 -10.36
N GLN A 71 -3.06 25.20 -9.07
CA GLN A 71 -2.98 26.59 -8.60
C GLN A 71 -1.65 27.24 -8.99
N TRP A 72 -0.54 26.52 -8.86
CA TRP A 72 0.77 27.01 -9.26
C TRP A 72 0.82 27.45 -10.73
N TRP A 73 0.17 26.70 -11.63
CA TRP A 73 0.04 27.09 -13.04
C TRP A 73 -0.74 28.40 -13.21
N LEU A 74 -1.80 28.59 -12.42
CA LEU A 74 -2.57 29.83 -12.43
C LEU A 74 -1.78 31.01 -11.84
N ASP A 75 -0.92 30.79 -10.86
CA ASP A 75 -0.15 31.89 -10.25
C ASP A 75 1.05 32.31 -11.12
N HIS A 76 1.56 31.40 -11.96
CA HIS A 76 2.80 31.62 -12.73
C HIS A 76 2.57 32.16 -14.16
N HIS A 77 1.33 32.42 -14.58
CA HIS A 77 1.09 32.93 -15.91
C HIS A 77 1.55 34.39 -16.12
N ASP A 78 1.69 35.20 -15.07
CA ASP A 78 1.78 36.68 -15.20
C ASP A 78 3.18 37.30 -15.40
N LYS A 79 4.23 36.51 -15.60
CA LYS A 79 5.63 37.03 -15.62
C LYS A 79 6.11 37.61 -16.96
N GLY A 80 5.21 37.93 -17.91
CA GLY A 80 5.55 38.66 -19.15
C GLY A 80 4.88 38.13 -20.44
N ILE A 81 3.55 38.18 -20.53
CA ILE A 81 2.76 37.27 -21.39
C ILE A 81 2.77 37.60 -22.88
N VAL A 82 3.23 36.61 -23.66
CA VAL A 82 2.74 36.24 -24.99
C VAL A 82 1.49 35.36 -24.79
N GLU A 83 0.34 35.73 -25.37
CA GLU A 83 -1.00 35.15 -25.14
C GLU A 83 -1.07 33.61 -25.07
N GLY A 84 -0.22 32.92 -25.84
CA GLY A 84 -0.12 31.45 -25.82
C GLY A 84 0.34 30.84 -24.49
N ALA A 85 1.22 31.51 -23.74
CA ALA A 85 1.69 31.02 -22.44
C ALA A 85 0.56 30.99 -21.41
N ARG A 86 -0.31 32.01 -21.45
CA ARG A 86 -1.50 32.10 -20.61
C ARG A 86 -2.49 30.99 -20.94
N ALA A 87 -2.80 30.81 -22.22
CA ALA A 87 -3.69 29.75 -22.68
C ALA A 87 -3.17 28.36 -22.28
N TYR A 88 -1.86 28.13 -22.36
CA TYR A 88 -1.24 26.88 -21.93
C TYR A 88 -1.34 26.65 -20.43
N ALA A 89 -1.07 27.67 -19.60
CA ALA A 89 -1.18 27.57 -18.14
C ALA A 89 -2.61 27.21 -17.70
N TYR A 90 -3.64 27.84 -18.29
CA TYR A 90 -5.03 27.47 -18.05
C TYR A 90 -5.35 26.04 -18.46
N ARG A 91 -4.87 25.59 -19.62
CA ARG A 91 -5.04 24.21 -20.06
C ARG A 91 -4.40 23.23 -19.08
N GLN A 92 -3.19 23.51 -18.60
CA GLN A 92 -2.51 22.66 -17.63
C GLN A 92 -3.27 22.60 -16.30
N SER A 93 -3.70 23.74 -15.77
CA SER A 93 -4.53 23.79 -14.56
C SER A 93 -5.80 22.95 -14.70
N ALA A 94 -6.51 23.09 -15.82
CA ALA A 94 -7.71 22.32 -16.11
C ALA A 94 -7.45 20.80 -16.16
N ILE A 95 -6.34 20.36 -16.76
CA ILE A 95 -5.95 18.93 -16.80
C ILE A 95 -5.70 18.40 -15.39
N GLN A 96 -4.97 19.14 -14.55
CA GLN A 96 -4.67 18.73 -13.17
C GLN A 96 -5.95 18.63 -12.33
N HIS A 97 -6.87 19.59 -12.47
CA HIS A 97 -8.19 19.51 -11.82
C HIS A 97 -9.05 18.37 -12.35
N ALA A 98 -9.02 18.09 -13.65
CA ALA A 98 -9.74 16.96 -14.24
C ALA A 98 -9.21 15.60 -13.72
N LEU A 99 -7.90 15.49 -13.52
CA LEU A 99 -7.30 14.31 -12.89
C LEU A 99 -7.74 14.17 -11.43
N LEU A 100 -7.73 15.28 -10.68
CA LEU A 100 -8.11 15.30 -9.26
C LEU A 100 -9.59 14.96 -9.04
N TYR A 101 -10.50 15.59 -9.78
CA TYR A 101 -11.95 15.49 -9.57
C TYR A 101 -12.65 14.46 -10.45
N GLY A 102 -12.03 14.04 -11.55
CA GLY A 102 -12.59 13.08 -12.50
C GLY A 102 -12.28 11.64 -12.11
N ARG A 103 -11.56 10.93 -12.99
CA ARG A 103 -11.36 9.47 -12.90
C ARG A 103 -10.73 9.01 -11.59
N LEU A 104 -9.81 9.78 -11.02
CA LEU A 104 -9.06 9.35 -9.84
C LEU A 104 -9.80 9.60 -8.52
N ASN A 105 -10.67 10.62 -8.44
CA ASN A 105 -11.34 11.00 -7.19
C ASN A 105 -12.10 9.85 -6.51
N PRO A 106 -12.99 9.10 -7.19
CA PRO A 106 -13.77 8.04 -6.55
C PRO A 106 -12.93 6.83 -6.13
N HIS A 107 -11.77 6.61 -6.75
CA HIS A 107 -10.85 5.54 -6.34
C HIS A 107 -9.99 5.98 -5.16
N LEU A 108 -9.44 7.19 -5.22
CA LEU A 108 -8.55 7.71 -4.18
C LEU A 108 -9.30 7.99 -2.87
N THR A 109 -10.55 8.49 -2.91
CA THR A 109 -11.36 8.71 -1.70
C THR A 109 -11.75 7.42 -0.99
N LYS A 110 -12.06 6.35 -1.73
CA LYS A 110 -12.36 5.03 -1.15
C LYS A 110 -11.15 4.43 -0.44
N VAL A 111 -9.96 4.59 -1.01
CA VAL A 111 -8.72 4.04 -0.45
C VAL A 111 -8.26 4.84 0.78
N THR A 112 -8.45 6.16 0.80
CA THR A 112 -8.07 7.00 1.94
C THR A 112 -9.03 6.93 3.13
N ASN A 113 -10.31 6.58 2.91
CA ASN A 113 -11.34 6.60 3.96
C ASN A 113 -11.63 5.23 4.60
N PHE A 114 -10.86 4.18 4.28
CA PHE A 114 -10.96 2.91 4.99
C PHE A 114 -10.40 3.09 6.41
N HIS A 115 -11.30 3.31 7.38
CA HIS A 115 -11.01 3.27 8.80
C HIS A 115 -10.34 1.93 9.11
N VAL A 116 -9.19 1.96 9.78
CA VAL A 116 -8.64 0.74 10.38
C VAL A 116 -9.55 0.48 11.56
N ASP A 117 -10.46 -0.49 11.43
CA ASP A 117 -11.21 -0.97 12.58
C ASP A 117 -10.18 -1.36 13.65
N GLY A 118 -10.23 -0.60 14.74
CA GLY A 118 -9.27 -0.69 15.82
C GLY A 118 -9.24 -2.12 16.34
N ALA A 119 -8.04 -2.61 16.59
CA ALA A 119 -7.84 -3.70 17.52
C ALA A 119 -8.59 -3.35 18.81
N GLU A 120 -9.68 -4.08 19.05
CA GLU A 120 -10.38 -4.12 20.31
C GLU A 120 -9.35 -4.62 21.34
N GLU A 121 -8.83 -3.70 22.16
CA GLU A 121 -8.06 -4.05 23.34
C GLU A 121 -8.99 -4.80 24.29
N ASP A 122 -8.86 -6.12 24.32
CA ASP A 122 -9.38 -6.98 25.39
C ASP A 122 -8.79 -6.49 26.72
N LYS A 123 -9.52 -5.62 27.40
CA LYS A 123 -9.31 -5.27 28.81
C LYS A 123 -10.24 -6.11 29.68
N ASP A 124 -10.03 -7.42 29.68
CA ASP A 124 -10.63 -8.27 30.70
C ASP A 124 -9.69 -8.42 31.91
N LYS A 125 -9.96 -7.52 32.86
CA LYS A 125 -10.03 -7.73 34.32
C LYS A 125 -8.84 -8.39 35.03
N VAL A 126 -8.04 -7.53 35.64
CA VAL A 126 -7.43 -7.82 36.95
C VAL A 126 -8.55 -7.67 37.97
N ASP A 127 -9.11 -8.78 38.45
CA ASP A 127 -9.90 -8.77 39.69
C ASP A 127 -8.93 -8.95 40.86
N ASP A 128 -8.87 -7.91 41.69
CA ASP A 128 -8.10 -7.82 42.92
C ASP A 128 -8.54 -8.86 43.97
N VAL A 129 -7.53 -9.51 44.55
CA VAL A 129 -7.30 -9.82 45.98
C VAL A 129 -8.52 -9.81 46.92
N ASP A 130 -8.80 -10.99 47.51
CA ASP A 130 -8.75 -11.22 48.97
C ASP A 130 -8.37 -12.69 49.27
#